data_AF-A0A402WM07-F1
#
_entry.id   AF-A0A402WM07-F1
#
_cell.length_a   1.000
_cell.length_b   1.000
_cell.length_c   1.000
_cell.angle_alpha   90.00
_cell.angle_beta   90.00
_cell.angle_gamma   90.00
#
_symmetry.space_group_name_H-M   'P 1'
#
loop_
_entity.id
_entity.type
_entity.pdbx_description
1 polymer ?
#
loop_
_entity_poly.entity_id
_entity_poly.type
_entity_poly.pdbx_seq_one_letter_code
_entity_poly.pdbx_strand_id
1 'polypeptide(L)'
;MTATTLGELFPELRNIAPLRERKCIPPRKFPGKSVSKITRQGTADRLKALYPEMMSWSPVLVTQAWFKWLSENQMELVEPEIRDERFPEYLVELMVSYTQEEKAEAAPRLSRNTRLFSV
;
A
#
# COMPACT_ATOMS: atom_id res chain seq x y z
N MET A 1 32.37 -14.07 -31.24
CA MET A 1 31.96 -13.06 -30.24
C MET A 1 31.74 -13.80 -28.92
N THR A 2 32.63 -13.64 -27.93
CA THR A 2 32.53 -14.31 -26.62
C THR A 2 31.91 -13.34 -25.62
N ALA A 3 30.70 -13.63 -25.15
CA ALA A 3 30.00 -12.80 -24.17
C ALA A 3 30.59 -13.04 -22.77
N THR A 4 31.35 -12.09 -22.24
CA THR A 4 31.83 -12.13 -20.86
C THR A 4 30.67 -11.84 -19.92
N THR A 5 30.36 -12.80 -19.04
CA THR A 5 29.29 -12.64 -18.05
C THR A 5 29.85 -11.92 -16.82
N LEU A 6 29.06 -11.07 -16.17
CA LEU A 6 29.44 -10.25 -15.00
C LEU A 6 30.17 -11.01 -13.88
N GLY A 7 29.96 -12.33 -13.78
CA GLY A 7 30.65 -13.21 -12.84
C GLY A 7 32.10 -13.56 -13.19
N GLU A 8 32.61 -13.23 -14.38
CA GLU A 8 34.04 -13.36 -14.74
C GLU A 8 34.85 -12.10 -14.45
N LEU A 9 34.20 -10.93 -14.46
CA LEU A 9 34.85 -9.63 -14.19
C LEU A 9 35.18 -9.43 -12.71
N PHE A 10 34.46 -10.10 -11.81
CA PHE A 10 34.60 -9.92 -10.37
C PHE A 10 34.65 -11.28 -9.64
N PRO A 11 35.83 -11.93 -9.61
CA PRO A 11 36.03 -13.22 -8.95
C PRO A 11 35.71 -13.18 -7.45
N GLU A 12 35.95 -12.05 -6.80
CA GLU A 12 35.73 -11.83 -5.37
C GLU A 12 34.26 -11.97 -4.94
N LEU A 13 33.32 -11.74 -5.86
CA LEU A 13 31.88 -11.83 -5.57
C LEU A 13 31.37 -13.29 -5.59
N ARG A 14 32.14 -14.24 -6.12
CA ARG A 14 31.74 -15.65 -6.20
C ARG A 14 31.58 -16.30 -4.83
N ASN A 15 32.32 -15.82 -3.82
CA ASN A 15 32.35 -16.39 -2.48
C ASN A 15 31.37 -15.73 -1.50
N ILE A 16 30.71 -14.63 -1.90
CA ILE A 16 29.81 -13.84 -1.01
C ILE A 16 28.34 -14.25 -1.20
N ALA A 17 28.01 -14.96 -2.28
CA ALA A 17 26.70 -15.56 -2.43
C ALA A 17 26.64 -16.83 -1.55
N PRO A 18 25.70 -16.96 -0.60
CA PRO A 18 25.50 -18.22 0.08
C PRO A 18 25.13 -19.27 -0.96
N LEU A 19 26.00 -20.28 -1.09
CA LEU A 19 25.81 -21.48 -1.88
C LEU A 19 24.50 -22.17 -1.46
N ARG A 20 23.38 -21.76 -2.03
CA ARG A 20 22.22 -22.64 -2.11
C ARG A 20 22.46 -23.55 -3.30
N GLU A 21 23.11 -24.67 -3.02
CA GLU A 21 23.05 -25.86 -3.85
C GLU A 21 21.57 -26.16 -4.16
N ARG A 22 21.08 -25.69 -5.30
CA ARG A 22 19.83 -26.17 -5.86
C ARG A 22 20.16 -27.44 -6.63
N LYS A 23 20.24 -28.56 -5.91
CA LYS A 23 19.95 -29.86 -6.52
C LYS A 23 18.48 -29.81 -6.97
N CYS A 24 18.29 -29.64 -8.27
CA CYS A 24 16.99 -29.82 -8.92
C CYS A 24 16.52 -31.27 -8.68
N ILE A 25 15.51 -31.42 -7.81
CA ILE A 25 14.70 -32.64 -7.69
C ILE A 25 13.34 -32.32 -8.34
N PRO A 26 12.83 -33.13 -9.28
CA PRO A 26 11.56 -32.88 -9.98
C PRO A 26 10.34 -33.11 -9.06
N PRO A 27 9.14 -32.64 -9.46
CA PRO A 27 8.11 -32.19 -8.54
C PRO A 27 7.29 -33.35 -7.98
N ARG A 28 7.16 -33.41 -6.65
CA ARG A 28 6.13 -34.25 -6.01
C ARG A 28 5.29 -33.37 -5.08
N LYS A 29 4.06 -33.14 -5.56
CA LYS A 29 2.84 -32.69 -4.88
C LYS A 29 3.01 -32.56 -3.36
N PHE A 30 3.19 -31.33 -2.87
CA PHE A 30 3.03 -31.05 -1.44
C PHE A 30 1.54 -30.85 -1.18
N PRO A 31 0.89 -31.66 -0.30
CA PRO A 31 -0.39 -31.26 0.24
C PRO A 31 -0.12 -29.98 1.03
N GLY A 32 -0.78 -28.90 0.65
CA GLY A 32 -0.65 -27.59 1.26
C GLY A 32 -0.99 -27.66 2.75
N LYS A 33 0.01 -27.97 3.57
CA LYS A 33 0.03 -27.60 4.98
C LYS A 33 0.27 -26.10 4.96
N SER A 34 -0.84 -25.36 4.94
CA SER A 34 -0.86 -23.96 5.34
C SER A 34 -0.21 -23.91 6.71
N VAL A 35 1.06 -23.50 6.74
CA VAL A 35 1.70 -23.06 7.97
C VAL A 35 0.78 -21.97 8.47
N SER A 36 0.01 -22.30 9.51
CA SER A 36 -0.71 -21.34 10.33
C SER A 36 0.37 -20.45 10.93
N LYS A 37 0.78 -19.45 10.13
CA LYS A 37 1.46 -18.27 10.63
C LYS A 37 0.57 -17.84 11.77
N ILE A 38 1.11 -17.87 12.98
CA ILE A 38 0.53 -17.19 14.11
C ILE A 38 0.69 -15.71 13.75
N THR A 39 -0.18 -15.25 12.85
CA THR A 39 -0.29 -13.86 12.46
C THR A 39 -0.89 -13.24 13.69
N ARG A 40 -0.08 -12.55 14.49
CA ARG A 40 -0.62 -11.54 15.39
C ARG A 40 -1.59 -10.74 14.53
N GLN A 41 -2.89 -10.79 14.82
CA GLN A 41 -3.90 -10.08 14.02
C GLN A 41 -3.44 -8.63 13.96
N GLY A 42 -2.97 -8.20 12.79
CA GLY A 42 -2.47 -6.84 12.64
C GLY A 42 -3.62 -5.86 12.77
N THR A 43 -3.32 -4.58 12.96
CA THR A 43 -4.31 -3.49 12.97
C THR A 43 -5.26 -3.58 11.77
N ALA A 44 -4.72 -3.92 10.58
CA ALA A 44 -5.50 -4.15 9.37
C ALA A 44 -6.48 -5.33 9.47
N ASP A 45 -6.07 -6.45 10.08
CA ASP A 45 -6.94 -7.63 10.22
C ASP A 45 -8.08 -7.35 11.21
N ARG A 46 -7.80 -6.59 12.29
CA ARG A 46 -8.82 -6.11 13.23
C ARG A 46 -9.80 -5.16 12.57
N LEU A 47 -9.30 -4.19 11.81
CA LEU A 47 -10.14 -3.26 11.05
C LEU A 47 -11.06 -4.00 10.09
N LYS A 48 -10.54 -4.98 9.35
CA LYS A 48 -11.33 -5.79 8.42
C LYS A 48 -12.38 -6.66 9.12
N ALA A 49 -12.11 -7.09 10.35
CA ALA A 49 -13.10 -7.82 11.16
C ALA A 49 -14.24 -6.90 11.64
N LEU A 50 -13.94 -5.64 11.98
CA LEU A 50 -14.92 -4.66 12.44
C LEU A 50 -15.73 -4.03 11.28
N TYR A 51 -15.09 -3.87 10.12
CA TYR A 51 -15.65 -3.26 8.91
C TYR A 51 -15.54 -4.25 7.74
N PRO A 52 -16.46 -5.23 7.62
CA PRO A 52 -16.46 -6.19 6.52
C PRO A 52 -16.54 -5.53 5.14
N GLU A 53 -17.11 -4.34 5.04
CA GLU A 53 -17.12 -3.49 3.84
C GLU A 53 -15.71 -3.13 3.33
N MET A 54 -14.70 -3.12 4.20
CA MET A 54 -13.29 -2.83 3.86
C MET A 54 -12.45 -4.10 3.68
N MET A 55 -13.06 -5.29 3.68
CA MET A 55 -12.34 -6.57 3.61
C MET A 55 -11.44 -6.68 2.36
N SER A 56 -11.93 -6.16 1.23
CA SER A 56 -11.23 -6.16 -0.07
C SER A 56 -10.15 -5.08 -0.19
N TRP A 57 -10.07 -4.13 0.75
CA TRP A 57 -9.13 -3.02 0.67
C TRP A 57 -7.70 -3.47 0.98
N SER A 58 -6.73 -2.71 0.48
CA SER A 58 -5.31 -2.94 0.80
C SER A 58 -5.08 -2.75 2.30
N PRO A 59 -4.39 -3.70 2.99
CA PRO A 59 -4.16 -3.60 4.43
C PRO A 59 -3.36 -2.35 4.81
N VAL A 60 -2.44 -1.90 3.94
CA VAL A 60 -1.68 -0.66 4.14
C VAL A 60 -2.62 0.55 4.12
N LEU A 61 -3.53 0.60 3.15
CA LEU A 61 -4.48 1.70 3.00
C LEU A 61 -5.43 1.78 4.20
N VAL A 62 -6.00 0.66 4.62
CA VAL A 62 -6.93 0.61 5.76
C VAL A 62 -6.25 1.08 7.05
N THR A 63 -5.00 0.66 7.26
CA THR A 63 -4.22 1.06 8.44
C THR A 63 -3.86 2.55 8.42
N GLN A 64 -3.43 3.07 7.27
CA GLN A 64 -3.11 4.49 7.11
C GLN A 64 -4.35 5.37 7.31
N ALA A 65 -5.48 4.97 6.73
CA ALA A 65 -6.74 5.66 6.86
C ALA A 65 -7.19 5.73 8.32
N TRP A 66 -7.05 4.64 9.07
CA TRP A 66 -7.31 4.59 10.50
C TRP A 66 -6.42 5.53 11.30
N PHE A 67 -5.09 5.48 11.10
CA PHE A 67 -4.18 6.38 11.82
C PHE A 67 -4.41 7.86 11.47
N LYS A 68 -4.78 8.15 10.22
CA LYS A 68 -5.12 9.51 9.79
C LYS A 68 -6.37 10.00 10.52
N TRP A 69 -7.41 9.18 10.58
CA TRP A 69 -8.63 9.49 11.33
C TRP A 69 -8.34 9.73 12.82
N LEU A 70 -7.52 8.87 13.46
CA LEU A 70 -7.11 9.08 14.85
C LEU A 70 -6.35 10.40 15.04
N SER A 71 -5.39 10.69 14.15
CA SER A 71 -4.61 11.92 14.19
C SER A 71 -5.46 13.18 14.04
N GLU A 72 -6.44 13.18 13.14
CA GLU A 72 -7.30 14.34 12.89
C GLU A 72 -8.29 14.59 14.03
N ASN A 73 -8.75 13.52 14.70
CA ASN A 73 -9.62 13.60 15.86
C ASN A 73 -8.86 13.77 17.19
N GLN A 74 -7.53 13.95 17.15
CA GLN A 74 -6.66 14.08 18.33
C GLN A 74 -6.77 12.90 19.30
N MET A 75 -7.03 11.71 18.75
CA MET A 75 -7.12 10.47 19.50
C MET A 75 -5.76 9.76 19.57
N GLU A 76 -5.61 8.89 20.55
CA GLU A 76 -4.40 8.09 20.69
C GLU A 76 -4.28 7.08 19.53
N LEU A 77 -3.06 6.87 19.02
CA LEU A 77 -2.75 6.00 17.89
C LEU A 77 -2.83 4.51 18.28
N VAL A 78 -4.01 4.08 18.71
CA VAL A 78 -4.28 2.75 19.26
C VAL A 78 -4.94 1.86 18.21
N GLU A 79 -4.77 0.55 18.38
CA GLU A 79 -5.49 -0.44 17.58
C GLU A 79 -7.01 -0.35 17.82
N PRO A 80 -7.83 -0.57 16.79
CA PRO A 80 -9.27 -0.56 16.94
C PRO A 80 -9.73 -1.79 17.71
N GLU A 81 -10.46 -1.56 18.78
CA GLU A 81 -11.12 -2.60 19.58
C GLU A 81 -12.63 -2.64 19.32
N ILE A 82 -13.24 -1.49 19.06
CA ILE A 82 -14.68 -1.32 18.88
C ILE A 82 -14.95 -0.68 17.52
N ARG A 83 -16.07 -1.07 16.90
CA ARG A 83 -16.58 -0.45 15.68
C ARG A 83 -17.14 0.94 16.00
N ASP A 84 -16.59 1.96 15.35
CA ASP A 84 -17.04 3.35 15.41
C ASP A 84 -17.59 3.77 14.04
N GLU A 85 -18.88 4.08 13.95
CA GLU A 85 -19.54 4.45 12.69
C GLU A 85 -19.06 5.81 12.13
N ARG A 86 -18.37 6.63 12.94
CA ARG A 86 -17.76 7.88 12.47
C ARG A 86 -16.55 7.65 11.57
N PHE A 87 -15.87 6.52 11.71
CA PHE A 87 -14.71 6.21 10.88
C PHE A 87 -15.11 5.97 9.41
N PRO A 88 -16.11 5.12 9.09
CA PRO A 88 -16.63 5.03 7.72
C PRO A 88 -17.15 6.35 7.15
N GLU A 89 -17.84 7.16 7.96
CA GLU A 89 -18.35 8.48 7.55
C GLU A 89 -17.21 9.41 7.15
N TYR A 90 -16.16 9.48 7.98
CA TYR A 90 -14.93 10.20 7.69
C TYR A 90 -14.28 9.79 6.36
N LEU A 91 -14.26 8.48 6.04
CA LEU A 91 -13.67 8.01 4.78
C LEU A 91 -14.44 8.50 3.56
N VAL A 92 -15.78 8.56 3.66
CA VAL A 92 -16.61 9.10 2.58
C VAL A 92 -16.32 10.58 2.38
N GLU A 93 -16.27 11.36 3.46
CA GLU A 93 -15.91 12.78 3.41
C GLU A 93 -14.53 12.99 2.79
N LEU A 94 -13.55 12.17 3.19
CA LEU A 94 -12.20 12.21 2.68
C LEU A 94 -12.14 11.90 1.16
N MET A 95 -12.91 10.91 0.69
CA MET A 95 -12.98 10.61 -0.74
C MET A 95 -13.62 11.75 -1.52
N VAL A 96 -14.70 12.33 -1.00
CA VAL A 96 -15.36 13.50 -1.61
C VAL A 96 -14.40 14.68 -1.69
N SER A 97 -13.65 14.97 -0.63
CA SER A 97 -12.70 16.09 -0.63
C SER A 97 -11.62 15.92 -1.72
N TYR A 98 -11.05 14.72 -1.86
CA TYR A 98 -10.05 14.46 -2.90
C TYR A 98 -10.63 14.60 -4.31
N THR A 99 -11.85 14.11 -4.55
CA THR A 99 -12.49 14.26 -5.88
C THR A 99 -12.82 15.72 -6.22
N GLN A 100 -13.15 16.54 -5.23
CA GLN A 100 -13.42 17.97 -5.43
C GLN A 100 -12.13 18.76 -5.68
N GLU A 101 -11.04 18.41 -5.01
CA GLU A 101 -9.74 19.05 -5.20
C GLU A 101 -9.18 18.78 -6.60
N GLU A 102 -9.29 17.54 -7.10
CA GLU A 102 -8.92 17.18 -8.48
C GLU A 102 -9.77 17.95 -9.52
N LYS A 103 -11.07 18.10 -9.26
CA LYS A 103 -11.99 18.86 -10.13
C LYS A 103 -11.70 20.37 -10.12
N ALA A 104 -11.26 20.92 -8.99
CA ALA A 104 -10.87 22.32 -8.87
C ALA A 104 -9.55 22.61 -9.61
N GLU A 105 -8.63 21.65 -9.67
CA GLU A 105 -7.39 21.77 -10.44
C GLU A 105 -7.61 21.59 -11.96
N ALA A 106 -8.60 20.79 -12.35
CA ALA A 106 -9.02 20.62 -13.75
C ALA A 106 -9.88 21.77 -14.31
N ALA A 107 -10.31 22.74 -13.48
CA ALA A 107 -10.98 23.94 -13.96
C ALA A 107 -9.98 24.80 -14.76
N PRO A 108 -10.26 25.08 -16.04
CA PRO A 108 -9.24 25.60 -16.94
C PRO A 108 -8.79 26.99 -16.46
N ARG A 109 -7.49 27.15 -16.30
CA ARG A 109 -6.81 28.46 -16.26
C ARG A 109 -6.93 29.24 -17.58
N LEU A 110 -8.01 29.07 -18.34
CA LEU A 110 -8.38 29.92 -19.46
C LEU A 110 -9.21 31.09 -18.93
N SER A 111 -8.56 32.14 -18.43
CA SER A 111 -9.06 33.52 -18.54
C SER A 111 -8.07 34.50 -17.89
N ARG A 112 -6.84 34.58 -18.38
CA ARG A 112 -5.95 35.72 -18.08
C ARG A 112 -5.17 36.29 -19.26
N ASN A 113 -5.46 35.89 -20.51
CA ASN A 113 -4.71 36.37 -21.67
C ASN A 113 -5.57 37.03 -22.76
N THR A 114 -6.55 37.86 -22.35
CA THR A 114 -7.20 38.84 -23.22
C THR A 114 -7.05 40.21 -22.60
N ARG A 115 -5.83 40.77 -22.62
CA ARG A 115 -5.57 42.21 -22.43
C ARG A 115 -4.12 42.60 -22.75
N LEU A 116 -3.63 42.24 -23.94
CA LEU A 116 -2.44 42.91 -24.52
C LEU A 116 -2.61 43.10 -26.03
N PHE A 117 -3.77 43.62 -26.43
CA PHE A 117 -3.90 44.34 -27.69
C PHE A 117 -4.77 45.57 -27.42
N SER A 118 -4.13 46.66 -27.01
CA SER A 118 -4.66 47.99 -27.27
C SER A 118 -3.52 49.02 -27.23
N VAL A 119 -3.42 49.72 -28.37
CA VAL A 119 -2.63 50.91 -28.73
C VAL A 119 -1.17 50.70 -29.04
#